data_AF-A0A5K1FUW8-F1
#
_entry.id   AF-A0A5K1FUW8-F1
#
_cell.length_a   1.000
_cell.length_b   1.000
_cell.length_c   1.000
_cell.angle_alpha   90.00
_cell.angle_beta   90.00
_cell.angle_gamma   90.00
#
_symmetry.space_group_name_H-M   'P 1'
#
loop_
_entity.id
_entity.type
_entity.pdbx_description
1 polymer ?
#
loop_
_entity_poly.entity_id
_entity_poly.type
_entity_poly.pdbx_seq_one_letter_code
_entity_poly.pdbx_strand_id
1 'polypeptide(L)' 'VWPESKSFSDEGLGPAPTRWKGACQNGSDAHGFTCN' A
#
# COMPACT_ATOMS: atom_id res chain seq x y z
N VAL A 1 5.09 -9.18 -1.44
CA VAL A 1 4.09 -8.61 -2.38
C VAL A 1 4.82 -7.68 -3.32
N TRP A 2 4.30 -7.44 -4.53
CA TRP A 2 4.84 -6.50 -5.51
C TRP A 2 3.85 -5.33 -5.62
N PRO A 3 3.99 -4.27 -4.79
CA PRO A 3 3.02 -3.16 -4.74
C PRO A 3 2.81 -2.49 -6.11
N GLU A 4 3.81 -2.54 -6.98
CA GLU A 4 3.81 -1.96 -8.31
C GLU A 4 2.97 -2.76 -9.33
N SER A 5 2.57 -3.98 -9.00
CA SER A 5 1.73 -4.79 -9.88
C SER A 5 0.32 -4.23 -9.94
N LYS A 6 -0.25 -4.16 -11.15
CA LYS A 6 -1.64 -3.70 -11.39
C LYS A 6 -2.68 -4.45 -10.56
N SER A 7 -2.40 -5.69 -10.19
CA SER A 7 -3.29 -6.49 -9.33
C SER A 7 -3.48 -5.90 -7.93
N PHE A 8 -2.58 -5.03 -7.48
CA PHE A 8 -2.64 -4.35 -6.17
C PHE A 8 -2.91 -2.84 -6.32
N SER A 9 -3.42 -2.40 -7.48
CA SER A 9 -3.88 -1.02 -7.67
C SER A 9 -5.13 -0.75 -6.83
N ASP A 10 -5.19 0.44 -6.23
CA ASP A 10 -6.33 0.98 -5.49
C ASP A 10 -7.28 1.82 -6.38
N GLU A 11 -7.07 1.82 -7.69
CA GLU A 11 -7.93 2.52 -8.64
C GLU A 11 -9.40 2.07 -8.50
N GLY A 12 -10.27 3.03 -8.17
CA GLY A 12 -11.69 2.77 -7.93
C GLY A 12 -12.03 2.33 -6.50
N LEU A 13 -11.04 2.16 -5.63
CA LEU A 13 -11.26 1.99 -4.19
C LEU A 13 -11.45 3.35 -3.50
N GLY A 14 -12.26 3.36 -2.44
CA GLY A 14 -12.40 4.51 -1.55
C GLY A 14 -11.22 4.63 -0.58
N PRO A 15 -11.18 5.72 0.22
CA PRO A 15 -10.13 5.90 1.21
C PRO A 15 -10.14 4.78 2.25
N ALA A 16 -8.96 4.50 2.84
CA ALA A 16 -8.84 3.51 3.91
C ALA A 16 -9.81 3.82 5.07
N PRO A 17 -10.48 2.80 5.64
CA PRO A 17 -11.43 3.01 6.74
C PRO A 17 -10.78 3.66 7.96
N THR A 18 -11.44 4.63 8.59
CA THR A 18 -10.92 5.34 9.79
C THR A 18 -10.64 4.44 10.99
N ARG A 19 -11.31 3.27 11.06
CA ARG A 19 -11.07 2.26 12.10
C ARG A 19 -9.82 1.41 11.86
N TRP A 20 -9.21 1.48 10.68
CA TRP A 20 -8.01 0.72 10.35
C TRP A 20 -6.82 1.25 11.16
N LYS A 21 -6.06 0.34 11.76
CA LYS A 21 -4.90 0.66 12.63
C LYS A 21 -3.60 0.01 12.16
N GLY A 22 -3.60 -0.60 10.99
CA GLY A 22 -2.39 -1.17 10.40
C GLY A 22 -1.42 -0.05 10.01
N ALA A 23 -0.12 -0.35 10.08
CA ALA A 23 0.93 0.57 9.64
C ALA A 23 1.62 0.01 8.39
N CYS A 24 1.93 0.90 7.45
CA CYS A 24 2.81 0.57 6.35
C CYS A 24 4.26 0.57 6.86
N GLN A 25 4.90 -0.59 6.88
CA GLN A 25 6.33 -0.67 7.19
C GLN A 25 7.11 -0.36 5.92
N ASN A 26 7.99 0.63 5.99
CA ASN A 26 8.89 0.90 4.88
C ASN A 26 9.93 -0.24 4.80
N GLY A 27 10.05 -0.84 3.62
CA GLY A 27 11.00 -1.91 3.34
C GLY A 27 12.45 -1.40 3.33
N SER A 28 13.40 -2.34 3.30
CA SER A 28 14.84 -2.05 3.18
C SER A 28 15.29 -1.79 1.72
N ASP A 29 14.37 -1.80 0.76
CA ASP A 29 14.65 -1.56 -0.64
C ASP A 29 14.87 -0.06 -0.90
N ALA A 30 15.87 0.25 -1.74
CA ALA A 30 16.26 1.63 -2.05
C ALA A 30 15.14 2.45 -2.74
N HIS A 31 14.08 1.79 -3.19
CA HIS A 31 12.91 2.41 -3.82
C HIS A 31 11.73 2.62 -2.86
N GLY A 32 11.81 2.09 -1.63
CA GLY A 32 10.79 2.23 -0.60
C GLY A 32 9.53 1.40 -0.89
N PHE A 33 9.12 0.61 0.09
CA PHE A 33 7.85 -0.11 0.01
C PHE A 33 6.68 0.88 0.16
N THR A 34 5.86 0.99 -0.89
CA THR A 34 4.70 1.90 -0.91
C THR A 34 3.42 1.13 -0.61
N CYS A 35 2.63 1.62 0.34
CA CYS A 35 1.25 1.17 0.55
C CYS A 35 0.29 2.20 -0.02
N ASN A 36 -0.80 1.72 -0.60
CA ASN A 36 -1.96 2.49 -1.05
C ASN A 36 -3.19 2.21 -0.17
#